data_AF-A0A7Z9SJU7-F1
#
_entry.id   AF-A0A7Z9SJU7-F1
#
_cell.length_a   1.000
_cell.length_b   1.000
_cell.length_c   1.000
_cell.angle_alpha   90.00
_cell.angle_beta   90.00
_cell.angle_gamma   90.00
#
_symmetry.space_group_name_H-M   'P 1'
#
loop_
_entity.id
_entity.type
_entity.pdbx_description
1 polymer ?
#
loop_
_entity_poly.entity_id
_entity_poly.type
_entity_poly.pdbx_seq_one_letter_code
_entity_poly.pdbx_strand_id
1 'polypeptide(L)'
;MNLLVVQNNLIVFAMVFIARMIIVPFDATDLSIGNYLWLPLGAAVMSYLLYGYKVFPGVFIAYILATVILKGSWDAISIYSYMGRLISSLAPLAAIMTMNAFHVSNFFDGEKINFKNIVFLIFLSSLLSTLAKFFVYPINPETITNPVLFIQSYLLGDMIGGIVFVYIVVKLLPQLVKTKP
;
A
#
# COMPACT_ATOMS: atom_id res chain seq x y z
N MET A 1 16.03 2.31 -21.18
CA MET A 1 14.98 1.79 -20.27
C MET A 1 13.92 1.09 -21.13
N ASN A 2 13.51 -0.13 -20.77
CA ASN A 2 12.56 -0.92 -21.58
C ASN A 2 11.16 -0.25 -21.56
N LEU A 3 10.55 -0.06 -22.73
CA LEU A 3 9.22 0.56 -22.89
C LEU A 3 8.15 -0.12 -22.03
N LEU A 4 8.20 -1.45 -21.91
CA LEU A 4 7.27 -2.22 -21.09
C LEU A 4 7.38 -1.85 -19.60
N VAL A 5 8.60 -1.59 -19.10
CA VAL A 5 8.81 -1.20 -17.69
C VAL A 5 8.21 0.18 -17.42
N VAL A 6 8.32 1.11 -18.38
CA VAL A 6 7.71 2.44 -18.29
C VAL A 6 6.18 2.32 -18.28
N GLN A 7 5.60 1.55 -19.21
CA GLN A 7 4.16 1.30 -19.27
C GLN A 7 3.63 0.69 -17.98
N ASN A 8 4.31 -0.34 -17.44
CA ASN A 8 3.91 -0.97 -16.19
C ASN A 8 3.97 0.01 -15.01
N ASN A 9 4.99 0.87 -14.93
CA ASN A 9 5.07 1.91 -13.91
C ASN A 9 3.92 2.92 -14.03
N LEU A 10 3.50 3.30 -15.23
CA LEU A 10 2.36 4.21 -15.44
C LEU A 10 1.02 3.57 -15.03
N ILE A 11 0.81 2.30 -15.37
CA ILE A 11 -0.39 1.54 -14.97
C ILE A 11 -0.47 1.47 -13.44
N VAL A 12 0.63 1.08 -12.81
CA VAL A 12 0.74 0.96 -11.35
C VAL A 12 0.59 2.30 -10.66
N PHE A 13 1.17 3.36 -11.22
CA PHE A 13 0.98 4.71 -10.74
C PHE A 13 -0.52 5.07 -10.72
N ALA A 14 -1.22 4.88 -11.85
CA ALA A 14 -2.64 5.18 -11.94
C ALA A 14 -3.47 4.35 -10.95
N MET A 15 -3.17 3.05 -10.83
CA MET A 15 -3.85 2.14 -9.91
C MET A 15 -3.74 2.59 -8.45
N VAL A 16 -2.52 2.86 -7.98
CA VAL A 16 -2.28 3.29 -6.59
C VAL A 16 -2.82 4.70 -6.34
N PHE A 17 -2.66 5.60 -7.31
CA PHE A 17 -3.14 6.98 -7.21
C PHE A 17 -4.67 7.02 -7.12
N ILE A 18 -5.38 6.34 -8.02
CA ILE A 18 -6.85 6.28 -8.00
C ILE A 18 -7.34 5.62 -6.71
N ALA A 19 -6.73 4.50 -6.29
CA ALA A 19 -7.08 3.84 -5.04
C ALA A 19 -6.96 4.79 -3.83
N ARG A 20 -5.96 5.68 -3.85
CA ARG A 20 -5.78 6.69 -2.79
C ARG A 20 -6.82 7.80 -2.89
N MET A 21 -7.09 8.31 -4.08
CA MET A 21 -7.99 9.45 -4.29
C MET A 21 -9.45 9.12 -3.96
N ILE A 22 -9.91 7.90 -4.28
CA ILE A 22 -11.31 7.48 -4.03
C ILE A 22 -11.62 7.45 -2.52
N ILE A 23 -10.64 7.17 -1.67
CA ILE A 23 -10.87 7.03 -0.22
C ILE A 23 -10.66 8.31 0.58
N VAL A 24 -10.31 9.42 -0.07
CA VAL A 24 -10.09 10.72 0.60
C VAL A 24 -11.28 11.15 1.45
N PRO A 25 -12.56 10.98 1.03
CA PRO A 25 -13.70 11.33 1.87
C PRO A 25 -13.81 10.55 3.19
N PHE A 26 -13.07 9.45 3.34
CA PHE A 26 -13.04 8.62 4.55
C PHE A 26 -11.79 8.86 5.43
N ASP A 27 -10.96 9.84 5.08
CA ASP A 27 -9.79 10.19 5.90
C ASP A 27 -10.24 10.83 7.21
N ALA A 28 -9.59 10.44 8.31
CA ALA A 28 -9.72 11.16 9.57
C ALA A 28 -8.91 12.46 9.52
N THR A 29 -9.37 13.47 10.26
CA THR A 29 -8.65 14.74 10.43
C THR A 29 -7.51 14.65 11.44
N ASP A 30 -7.59 13.71 12.38
CA ASP A 30 -6.57 13.43 13.40
C ASP A 30 -5.53 12.42 12.86
N LEU A 31 -4.24 12.79 12.92
CA LEU A 31 -3.13 11.92 12.50
C LEU A 31 -2.97 10.66 13.37
N SER A 32 -3.53 10.66 14.58
CA SER A 32 -3.62 9.48 15.45
C SER A 32 -4.58 8.42 14.89
N ILE A 33 -5.38 8.75 13.88
CA ILE A 33 -6.40 7.88 13.29
C ILE A 33 -6.10 7.67 11.81
N GLY A 34 -5.72 6.44 11.46
CA GLY A 34 -5.60 6.01 10.07
C GLY A 34 -6.97 5.88 9.41
N ASN A 35 -7.00 5.95 8.08
CA ASN A 35 -8.19 5.65 7.30
C ASN A 35 -8.50 4.14 7.39
N TYR A 36 -9.70 3.79 7.87
CA TYR A 36 -10.13 2.40 8.10
C TYR A 36 -10.40 1.58 6.81
N LEU A 37 -10.27 2.19 5.63
CA LEU A 37 -10.41 1.55 4.33
C LEU A 37 -9.24 1.95 3.42
N TRP A 38 -8.00 1.67 3.84
CA TRP A 38 -6.80 2.06 3.10
C TRP A 38 -6.55 1.18 1.86
N LEU A 39 -7.32 1.41 0.79
CA LEU A 39 -7.21 0.70 -0.49
C LEU A 39 -5.81 0.72 -1.15
N PRO A 40 -4.98 1.79 -1.01
CA PRO A 40 -3.68 1.84 -1.69
C PRO A 40 -2.72 0.70 -1.34
N LEU A 41 -2.83 0.11 -0.14
CA LEU A 41 -2.00 -1.04 0.22
C LEU A 41 -2.27 -2.22 -0.72
N GLY A 42 -3.54 -2.54 -0.95
CA GLY A 42 -3.92 -3.62 -1.87
C GLY A 42 -3.49 -3.33 -3.30
N ALA A 43 -3.58 -2.07 -3.74
CA ALA A 43 -3.07 -1.63 -5.03
C ALA A 43 -1.56 -1.85 -5.16
N ALA A 44 -0.78 -1.49 -4.13
CA ALA A 44 0.67 -1.72 -4.11
C ALA A 44 1.01 -3.22 -4.11
N VAL A 45 0.34 -4.02 -3.27
CA VAL A 45 0.50 -5.48 -3.22
C VAL A 45 0.26 -6.09 -4.60
N MET A 46 -0.88 -5.80 -5.23
CA MET A 46 -1.20 -6.31 -6.57
C MET A 46 -0.18 -5.84 -7.61
N SER A 47 0.24 -4.58 -7.55
CA SER A 47 1.24 -4.04 -8.47
C SER A 47 2.55 -4.82 -8.43
N TYR A 48 3.06 -5.14 -7.24
CA TYR A 48 4.29 -5.92 -7.10
C TYR A 48 4.11 -7.39 -7.46
N LEU A 49 2.95 -7.99 -7.17
CA LEU A 49 2.66 -9.36 -7.57
C LEU A 49 2.53 -9.53 -9.09
N LEU A 50 1.99 -8.53 -9.79
CA LEU A 50 1.78 -8.56 -11.24
C LEU A 50 3.04 -8.16 -12.02
N TYR A 51 3.77 -7.14 -11.57
CA TYR A 51 4.85 -6.53 -12.36
C TYR A 51 6.23 -6.60 -11.70
N GLY A 52 6.35 -7.19 -10.51
CA GLY A 52 7.60 -7.33 -9.77
C GLY A 52 8.12 -6.03 -9.15
N TYR A 53 9.33 -6.04 -8.58
CA TYR A 53 9.89 -4.89 -7.86
C TYR A 53 10.20 -3.67 -8.76
N LYS A 54 10.28 -3.86 -10.09
CA LYS A 54 10.64 -2.81 -11.07
C LYS A 54 9.60 -1.69 -11.18
N VAL A 55 8.37 -1.91 -10.69
CA VAL A 55 7.31 -0.88 -10.64
C VAL A 55 7.29 -0.07 -9.35
N PHE A 56 8.27 -0.26 -8.46
CA PHE A 56 8.41 0.53 -7.24
C PHE A 56 8.33 2.05 -7.48
N PRO A 57 9.01 2.64 -8.50
CA PRO A 57 8.90 4.07 -8.76
C PRO A 57 7.46 4.53 -8.98
N GLY A 58 6.67 3.80 -9.77
CA GLY A 58 5.26 4.11 -10.02
C GLY A 58 4.41 4.11 -8.74
N VAL A 59 4.58 3.08 -7.89
CA VAL A 59 3.89 3.01 -6.58
C VAL A 59 4.27 4.20 -5.70
N PHE A 60 5.58 4.46 -5.56
CA PHE A 60 6.07 5.49 -4.67
C PHE A 60 5.65 6.90 -5.13
N ILE A 61 5.80 7.19 -6.42
CA ILE A 61 5.40 8.48 -7.01
C ILE A 61 3.89 8.70 -6.86
N ALA A 62 3.06 7.66 -7.02
CA ALA A 62 1.62 7.77 -6.80
C ALA A 62 1.28 8.19 -5.36
N TYR A 63 1.90 7.56 -4.37
CA TYR A 63 1.72 7.92 -2.96
C TYR A 63 2.18 9.35 -2.66
N ILE A 64 3.34 9.75 -3.18
CA ILE A 64 3.90 11.10 -2.96
C ILE A 64 2.99 12.14 -3.62
N LEU A 65 2.64 11.97 -4.89
CA LEU A 65 1.80 12.94 -5.60
C LEU A 65 0.43 13.10 -4.95
N ALA A 66 -0.22 12.00 -4.56
CA ALA A 66 -1.48 12.08 -3.84
C ALA A 66 -1.32 12.83 -2.50
N THR A 67 -0.21 12.64 -1.79
CA THR A 67 0.08 13.38 -0.56
C THR A 67 0.29 14.87 -0.81
N VAL A 68 1.02 15.24 -1.86
CA VAL A 68 1.25 16.64 -2.24
C VAL A 68 -0.06 17.34 -2.60
N ILE A 69 -0.92 16.70 -3.39
CA ILE A 69 -2.23 17.25 -3.78
C ILE A 69 -3.11 17.48 -2.55
N LEU A 70 -3.12 16.53 -1.62
CA LEU A 70 -4.01 16.58 -0.44
C LEU A 70 -3.51 17.52 0.66
N LYS A 71 -2.19 17.65 0.82
CA LYS A 71 -1.59 18.49 1.88
C LYS A 71 -1.18 19.89 1.40
N GLY A 72 -1.08 20.09 0.09
CA GLY A 72 -0.76 21.40 -0.51
C GLY A 72 0.64 21.95 -0.23
N SER A 73 1.52 21.24 0.49
CA SER A 73 2.83 21.76 0.90
C SER A 73 3.86 20.67 1.27
N TRP A 74 5.14 21.07 1.34
CA TRP A 74 6.32 20.22 1.65
C TRP A 74 6.91 20.40 3.07
N ASP A 75 6.15 20.94 4.03
CA ASP A 75 6.55 21.21 5.43
C ASP A 75 7.11 19.98 6.22
N ALA A 76 7.66 20.17 7.42
CA ALA A 76 8.13 19.13 8.34
C ALA A 76 7.02 18.15 8.78
N ILE A 77 5.78 18.58 9.01
CA ILE A 77 4.65 17.63 9.15
C ILE A 77 4.51 16.80 7.85
N SER A 78 4.83 17.41 6.71
CA SER A 78 4.91 16.73 5.43
C SER A 78 6.12 15.78 5.34
N ILE A 79 7.28 16.04 5.97
CA ILE A 79 8.42 15.09 5.92
C ILE A 79 8.07 13.73 6.49
N TYR A 80 7.42 13.68 7.67
CA TYR A 80 6.94 12.42 8.25
C TYR A 80 5.88 11.76 7.38
N SER A 81 5.07 12.57 6.68
CA SER A 81 4.10 12.07 5.73
C SER A 81 4.78 11.41 4.54
N TYR A 82 5.82 12.01 3.97
CA TYR A 82 6.60 11.45 2.86
C TYR A 82 7.36 10.19 3.28
N MET A 83 7.98 10.18 4.46
CA MET A 83 8.58 8.96 5.01
C MET A 83 7.54 7.86 5.21
N GLY A 84 6.35 8.21 5.71
CA GLY A 84 5.22 7.29 5.81
C GLY A 84 4.77 6.72 4.47
N ARG A 85 4.86 7.50 3.39
CA ARG A 85 4.59 7.04 2.02
C ARG A 85 5.68 6.14 1.47
N LEU A 86 6.94 6.45 1.75
CA LEU A 86 8.05 5.56 1.43
C LEU A 86 7.87 4.20 2.13
N ILE A 87 7.57 4.22 3.42
CA ILE A 87 7.26 3.01 4.20
C ILE A 87 6.08 2.24 3.60
N SER A 88 4.99 2.94 3.24
CA SER A 88 3.80 2.31 2.64
C SER A 88 4.12 1.66 1.29
N SER A 89 5.05 2.22 0.51
CA SER A 89 5.49 1.63 -0.76
C SER A 89 6.45 0.45 -0.58
N LEU A 90 7.31 0.47 0.45
CA LEU A 90 8.30 -0.57 0.69
C LEU A 90 7.74 -1.77 1.46
N ALA A 91 6.75 -1.55 2.35
CA ALA A 91 6.24 -2.61 3.22
C ALA A 91 5.72 -3.85 2.47
N PRO A 92 4.98 -3.73 1.35
CA PRO A 92 4.60 -4.89 0.54
C PRO A 92 5.79 -5.64 -0.06
N LEU A 93 6.83 -4.94 -0.50
CA LEU A 93 8.05 -5.57 -1.02
C LEU A 93 8.78 -6.33 0.08
N ALA A 94 8.93 -5.72 1.25
CA ALA A 94 9.52 -6.36 2.42
C ALA A 94 8.74 -7.61 2.81
N ALA A 95 7.40 -7.53 2.84
CA ALA A 95 6.54 -8.67 3.13
C ALA A 95 6.68 -9.81 2.10
N ILE A 96 6.74 -9.49 0.79
CA ILE A 96 7.01 -10.48 -0.27
C ILE A 96 8.38 -11.15 -0.03
N MET A 97 9.42 -10.37 0.26
CA MET A 97 10.76 -10.89 0.53
C MET A 97 10.78 -11.81 1.76
N THR A 98 10.10 -11.42 2.85
CA THR A 98 9.94 -12.25 4.03
C THR A 98 9.22 -13.55 3.70
N MET A 99 8.10 -13.50 2.99
CA MET A 99 7.36 -14.71 2.60
C MET A 99 8.16 -15.64 1.69
N ASN A 100 8.99 -15.08 0.79
CA ASN A 100 9.92 -15.85 -0.03
C ASN A 100 10.98 -16.55 0.83
N ALA A 101 11.54 -15.85 1.82
CA ALA A 101 12.54 -16.41 2.73
C ALA A 101 12.00 -17.57 3.58
N PHE A 102 10.71 -17.55 3.92
CA PHE A 102 10.02 -18.64 4.62
C PHE A 102 9.34 -19.66 3.69
N HIS A 103 9.51 -19.55 2.36
CA HIS A 103 8.92 -20.44 1.36
C HIS A 103 7.38 -20.55 1.42
N VAL A 104 6.69 -19.46 1.79
CA VAL A 104 5.22 -19.38 1.86
C VAL A 104 4.60 -18.50 0.77
N SER A 105 5.36 -18.14 -0.27
CA SER A 105 5.03 -17.16 -1.32
C SER A 105 4.30 -17.70 -2.55
N ASN A 106 3.54 -18.79 -2.42
CA ASN A 106 2.74 -19.35 -3.52
C ASN A 106 1.51 -18.48 -3.80
N PHE A 107 1.69 -17.30 -4.39
CA PHE A 107 0.64 -16.30 -4.61
C PHE A 107 -0.26 -16.61 -5.81
N PHE A 108 0.22 -17.43 -6.74
CA PHE A 108 -0.48 -17.81 -7.96
C PHE A 108 -0.39 -19.33 -8.15
N ASP A 109 -1.48 -19.92 -8.66
CA ASP A 109 -1.57 -21.29 -9.14
C ASP A 109 -2.03 -21.24 -10.61
N GLY A 110 -1.06 -21.22 -11.52
CA GLY A 110 -1.28 -20.83 -12.93
C GLY A 110 -1.85 -19.41 -13.03
N GLU A 111 -2.99 -19.27 -13.73
CA GLU A 111 -3.72 -18.00 -13.88
C GLU A 111 -4.65 -17.67 -12.68
N LYS A 112 -4.66 -18.50 -11.64
CA LYS A 112 -5.52 -18.28 -10.47
C LYS A 112 -4.74 -17.68 -9.32
N ILE A 113 -5.32 -16.68 -8.67
CA ILE A 113 -4.78 -16.11 -7.44
C ILE A 113 -5.02 -17.05 -6.27
N ASN A 114 -3.97 -17.29 -5.48
CA ASN A 114 -4.11 -17.90 -4.17
C ASN A 114 -4.50 -16.82 -3.15
N PHE A 115 -5.81 -16.61 -3.00
CA PHE A 115 -6.35 -15.54 -2.17
C PHE A 115 -5.88 -15.63 -0.71
N LYS A 116 -5.74 -16.84 -0.15
CA LYS A 116 -5.25 -17.06 1.22
C LYS A 116 -3.84 -16.47 1.40
N ASN A 117 -2.94 -16.76 0.47
CA ASN A 117 -1.57 -16.26 0.54
C ASN A 117 -1.49 -14.75 0.30
N ILE A 118 -2.36 -14.19 -0.55
CA ILE A 118 -2.46 -12.74 -0.73
C ILE A 118 -3.02 -12.05 0.51
N VAL A 119 -4.02 -12.63 1.19
CA VAL A 119 -4.54 -12.10 2.46
C VAL A 119 -3.45 -12.12 3.53
N PHE A 120 -2.66 -13.19 3.61
CA PHE A 120 -1.53 -13.24 4.54
C PHE A 120 -0.45 -12.20 4.17
N LEU A 121 -0.17 -12.01 2.87
CA LEU A 121 0.73 -10.95 2.41
C LEU A 121 0.23 -9.57 2.79
N ILE A 122 -1.07 -9.29 2.64
CA ILE A 122 -1.69 -8.04 3.09
C ILE A 122 -1.47 -7.87 4.58
N PHE A 123 -1.80 -8.87 5.39
CA PHE A 123 -1.60 -8.82 6.84
C PHE A 123 -0.15 -8.46 7.21
N LEU A 124 0.83 -9.17 6.64
CA LEU A 124 2.24 -8.91 6.90
C LEU A 124 2.67 -7.52 6.42
N SER A 125 2.18 -7.09 5.25
CA SER A 125 2.45 -5.75 4.71
C SER A 125 1.90 -4.65 5.62
N SER A 126 0.67 -4.80 6.11
CA SER A 126 0.01 -3.90 7.05
C SER A 126 0.77 -3.80 8.37
N LEU A 127 1.23 -4.94 8.89
CA LEU A 127 2.02 -4.99 10.12
C LEU A 127 3.35 -4.27 9.97
N LEU A 128 4.12 -4.58 8.93
CA LEU A 128 5.42 -3.93 8.66
C LEU A 128 5.24 -2.43 8.41
N SER A 129 4.24 -2.05 7.62
CA SER A 129 3.85 -0.66 7.33
C SER A 129 3.56 0.11 8.62
N THR A 130 2.68 -0.43 9.47
CA THR A 130 2.23 0.24 10.69
C THR A 130 3.34 0.37 11.71
N LEU A 131 4.11 -0.70 11.95
CA LEU A 131 5.24 -0.67 12.91
C LEU A 131 6.32 0.31 12.45
N ALA A 132 6.71 0.29 11.17
CA ALA A 132 7.71 1.22 10.67
C ALA A 132 7.22 2.68 10.75
N LYS A 133 5.94 2.95 10.45
CA LYS A 133 5.36 4.30 10.62
C LYS A 133 5.36 4.72 12.09
N PHE A 134 5.03 3.82 13.01
CA PHE A 134 5.02 4.10 14.44
C PHE A 134 6.38 4.61 14.94
N PHE A 135 7.49 4.07 14.44
CA PHE A 135 8.84 4.53 14.81
C PHE A 135 9.29 5.80 14.10
N VAL A 136 8.60 6.23 13.05
CA VAL A 136 8.98 7.40 12.24
C VAL A 136 8.10 8.60 12.53
N TYR A 137 6.81 8.41 12.77
CA TYR A 137 5.90 9.50 13.07
C TYR A 137 6.18 10.07 14.47
N PRO A 138 5.99 11.38 14.69
CA PRO A 138 6.22 12.02 15.98
C PRO A 138 5.11 11.66 16.97
N ILE A 139 5.31 10.55 17.70
CA ILE A 139 4.41 10.13 18.78
C ILE A 139 4.62 11.03 20.00
N ASN A 140 3.78 12.05 20.15
CA ASN A 140 3.85 13.03 21.22
C ASN A 140 2.48 13.73 21.44
N PRO A 141 2.29 14.44 22.57
CA PRO A 141 1.03 15.12 22.87
C PRO A 141 0.60 16.21 21.88
N GLU A 142 1.48 16.65 20.98
CA GLU A 142 1.19 17.74 20.03
C GLU A 142 0.75 17.21 18.65
N THR A 143 1.14 15.99 18.29
CA THR A 143 0.95 15.45 16.93
C THR A 143 0.17 14.13 16.91
N ILE A 144 0.63 13.12 17.65
CA ILE A 144 -0.06 11.83 17.79
C ILE A 144 -0.20 11.54 19.28
N THR A 145 -1.37 11.90 19.79
CA THR A 145 -1.71 11.86 21.21
C THR A 145 -2.07 10.46 21.69
N ASN A 146 -2.54 9.60 20.79
CA ASN A 146 -2.95 8.24 21.10
C ASN A 146 -2.20 7.19 20.26
N PRO A 147 -1.07 6.67 20.77
CA PRO A 147 -0.25 5.69 20.08
C PRO A 147 -0.97 4.35 19.83
N VAL A 148 -1.86 3.96 20.74
CA VAL A 148 -2.63 2.71 20.64
C VAL A 148 -3.65 2.81 19.51
N LEU A 149 -4.38 3.92 19.46
CA LEU A 149 -5.35 4.20 18.40
C LEU A 149 -4.65 4.30 17.04
N PHE A 150 -3.45 4.88 16.98
CA PHE A 150 -2.63 4.92 15.76
C PHE A 150 -2.34 3.52 15.24
N ILE A 151 -1.77 2.63 16.08
CA ILE A 151 -1.46 1.26 15.66
C ILE A 151 -2.73 0.53 15.20
N GLN A 152 -3.81 0.61 15.98
CA GLN A 152 -5.04 -0.10 15.66
C GLN A 152 -5.68 0.38 14.35
N SER A 153 -5.84 1.69 14.19
CA SER A 153 -6.50 2.26 13.01
C SER A 153 -5.69 2.06 11.74
N TYR A 154 -4.38 2.26 11.77
CA TYR A 154 -3.51 2.04 10.61
C TYR A 154 -3.45 0.56 10.22
N LEU A 155 -3.27 -0.35 11.19
CA LEU A 155 -3.21 -1.78 10.92
C LEU A 155 -4.53 -2.30 10.32
N LEU A 156 -5.66 -1.99 10.97
CA LEU A 156 -6.97 -2.43 10.51
C LEU A 156 -7.34 -1.81 9.17
N GLY A 157 -7.05 -0.51 8.99
CA GLY A 157 -7.31 0.19 7.73
C GLY A 157 -6.54 -0.40 6.56
N ASP A 158 -5.25 -0.65 6.75
CA ASP A 158 -4.36 -1.29 5.78
C ASP A 158 -4.87 -2.71 5.45
N MET A 159 -5.25 -3.51 6.45
CA MET A 159 -5.77 -4.88 6.25
C MET A 159 -7.11 -4.89 5.50
N ILE A 160 -8.11 -4.14 5.97
CA ILE A 160 -9.45 -4.11 5.38
C ILE A 160 -9.37 -3.56 3.96
N GLY A 161 -8.72 -2.41 3.80
CA GLY A 161 -8.54 -1.78 2.50
C GLY A 161 -7.77 -2.64 1.50
N GLY A 162 -6.71 -3.31 1.96
CA GLY A 162 -5.95 -4.25 1.14
C GLY A 162 -6.81 -5.41 0.63
N ILE A 163 -7.58 -6.05 1.52
CA ILE A 163 -8.46 -7.18 1.17
C ILE A 163 -9.56 -6.74 0.21
N VAL A 164 -10.23 -5.62 0.50
CA VAL A 164 -11.30 -5.06 -0.35
C VAL A 164 -10.77 -4.76 -1.75
N PHE A 165 -9.61 -4.10 -1.85
CA PHE A 165 -9.03 -3.77 -3.15
C PHE A 165 -8.69 -5.04 -3.96
N VAL A 166 -8.01 -6.02 -3.35
CA VAL A 166 -7.68 -7.28 -4.03
C VAL A 166 -8.96 -8.00 -4.48
N TYR A 167 -9.97 -8.05 -3.64
CA TYR A 167 -11.25 -8.67 -4.00
C TYR A 167 -11.89 -8.00 -5.22
N ILE A 168 -11.92 -6.67 -5.25
CA ILE A 168 -12.43 -5.89 -6.39
C ILE A 168 -11.64 -6.20 -7.67
N VAL A 169 -10.30 -6.19 -7.62
CA VAL A 169 -9.46 -6.49 -8.79
C VAL A 169 -9.71 -7.91 -9.31
N VAL A 170 -9.72 -8.90 -8.42
CA VAL A 170 -9.95 -10.30 -8.79
C VAL A 170 -11.32 -10.50 -9.42
N LYS A 171 -12.36 -9.87 -8.85
CA LYS A 171 -13.76 -10.07 -9.27
C LYS A 171 -14.12 -9.29 -10.52
N LEU A 172 -13.70 -8.02 -10.60
CA LEU A 172 -14.14 -7.08 -11.64
C LEU A 172 -13.13 -6.93 -12.78
N LEU A 173 -11.84 -7.23 -12.53
CA LEU A 173 -10.77 -7.07 -13.51
C LEU A 173 -9.94 -8.36 -13.67
N PRO A 174 -10.57 -9.53 -13.91
CA PRO A 174 -9.85 -10.81 -13.98
C PRO A 174 -8.81 -10.84 -15.11
N GLN A 175 -8.97 -10.01 -16.13
CA GLN A 175 -8.02 -9.91 -17.25
C GLN A 175 -6.61 -9.47 -16.78
N LEU A 176 -6.51 -8.62 -15.75
CA LEU A 176 -5.22 -8.17 -15.20
C LEU A 176 -4.41 -9.30 -14.57
N VAL A 177 -5.10 -10.35 -14.11
CA VAL A 177 -4.48 -11.52 -13.45
C VAL A 177 -4.06 -12.57 -14.48
N LYS A 178 -4.81 -12.68 -15.57
CA LYS A 178 -4.57 -13.65 -16.66
C LYS A 178 -3.41 -13.27 -17.58
N THR A 179 -2.97 -12.01 -17.59
CA THR A 179 -1.89 -11.52 -18.46
C THR A 179 -0.48 -11.80 -17.93
N LYS A 180 -0.32 -12.68 -16.94
CA LYS A 180 1.01 -13.02 -16.42
C LYS A 180 1.71 -13.94 -17.45
N PRO A 181 2.85 -13.53 -18.03
CA PRO A 181 3.61 -14.38 -18.94
C PRO A 181 4.20 -15.60 -18.22
#